data_AF-A0A1H8SML0-F1
#
_entry.id   AF-A0A1H8SML0-F1
#
_cell.length_a   1.000
_cell.length_b   1.000
_cell.length_c   1.000
_cell.angle_alpha   90.00
_cell.angle_beta   90.00
_cell.angle_gamma   90.00
#
_symmetry.space_group_name_H-M   'P 1'
#
loop_
_entity.id
_entity.type
_entity.pdbx_description
1 polymer ?
#
loop_
_entity_poly.entity_id
_entity_poly.type
_entity_poly.pdbx_seq_one_letter_code
_entity_poly.pdbx_strand_id
1 'polypeptide(L)'
;MPDAQAHEPLHPGFGVPLGRLLRHRGLTAGTLASRAGSEPAEITALLAGGTPDAGLLRHLAAALGYHAVDLFVLAGAPVPEDLAPLDAEAHNGVRQMIYDVAMRLPADDRRELLLAARSLPQTERTAPFDPPWLPASMGNPGNWIIRMLRYRNLGPTGLMHFMALLTPTCLSASTYFMIGVERVALSSRRVADFALALDIDALELAAIADIVLDESPPPPPQRVVDTRELLWEARRLSAGQTRQLAETARAMAEDVPPGAPAG
;
A
#
# COMPACT_ATOMS: atom_id res chain seq x y z
N MET A 1 13.88 41.59 12.81
CA MET A 1 13.83 40.13 12.97
C MET A 1 14.12 39.53 11.61
N PRO A 2 15.23 38.80 11.42
CA PRO A 2 15.53 38.23 10.12
C PRO A 2 14.68 36.98 9.88
N ASP A 3 14.10 36.91 8.67
CA ASP A 3 13.40 35.76 8.13
C ASP A 3 14.25 34.49 8.28
N ALA A 4 13.77 33.57 9.11
CA ALA A 4 14.22 32.19 9.07
C ALA A 4 13.64 31.58 7.79
N GLN A 5 14.39 31.68 6.68
CA GLN A 5 14.21 30.78 5.56
C GLN A 5 14.33 29.37 6.11
N ALA A 6 13.18 28.70 6.22
CA ALA A 6 13.14 27.27 6.48
C ALA A 6 13.92 26.62 5.34
N HIS A 7 15.11 26.11 5.65
CA HIS A 7 15.77 25.14 4.81
C HIS A 7 14.79 23.97 4.69
N GLU A 8 14.05 23.93 3.59
CA GLU A 8 13.28 22.77 3.19
C GLU A 8 14.30 21.63 3.12
N PRO A 9 14.21 20.62 4.00
CA PRO A 9 15.19 19.55 4.00
C PRO A 9 15.13 18.91 2.61
N LEU A 10 16.27 18.92 1.91
CA LEU A 10 16.45 18.22 0.64
C LEU A 10 16.08 16.76 0.86
N HIS A 11 14.83 16.43 0.57
CA HIS A 11 14.31 15.08 0.68
C HIS A 11 15.24 14.16 -0.14
N PRO A 12 15.63 13.00 0.40
CA PRO A 12 16.38 12.04 -0.38
C PRO A 12 15.50 11.66 -1.58
N GLY A 13 15.85 12.16 -2.77
CA GLY A 13 15.11 11.87 -3.99
C GLY A 13 14.98 10.36 -4.21
N PHE A 14 14.02 9.96 -5.04
CA PHE A 14 13.68 8.55 -5.32
C PHE A 14 14.87 7.61 -5.54
N GLY A 15 15.99 8.13 -6.08
CA GLY A 15 17.22 7.37 -6.26
C GLY A 15 17.79 6.75 -4.99
N VAL A 16 17.60 7.36 -3.80
CA VAL A 16 18.09 6.82 -2.52
C VAL A 16 17.34 5.56 -2.10
N PRO A 17 15.99 5.56 -1.92
CA PRO A 17 15.27 4.34 -1.59
C PRO A 17 15.42 3.26 -2.68
N LEU A 18 15.44 3.65 -3.96
CA LEU A 18 15.71 2.71 -5.06
C LEU A 18 17.09 2.07 -4.94
N GLY A 19 18.14 2.87 -4.70
CA GLY A 19 19.50 2.38 -4.52
C GLY A 19 19.67 1.46 -3.30
N ARG A 20 18.92 1.70 -2.22
CA ARG A 20 18.86 0.78 -1.07
C ARG A 20 18.20 -0.55 -1.46
N LEU A 21 17.06 -0.51 -2.15
CA LEU A 21 16.36 -1.71 -2.64
C LEU A 21 17.24 -2.54 -3.59
N LEU A 22 17.93 -1.89 -4.53
CA LEU A 22 18.81 -2.60 -5.48
C LEU A 22 19.97 -3.28 -4.78
N ARG A 23 20.62 -2.61 -3.82
CA ARG A 23 21.67 -3.23 -2.99
C ARG A 23 21.13 -4.42 -2.21
N HIS A 24 19.95 -4.27 -1.60
CA HIS A 24 19.32 -5.36 -0.86
C HIS A 24 19.05 -6.59 -1.74
N ARG A 25 18.55 -6.38 -2.96
CA ARG A 25 18.28 -7.45 -3.94
C ARG A 25 19.52 -7.94 -4.70
N GLY A 26 20.69 -7.36 -4.47
CA GLY A 26 21.89 -7.65 -5.27
C GLY A 26 21.75 -7.31 -6.76
N LEU A 27 20.90 -6.34 -7.10
CA LEU A 27 20.66 -5.90 -8.48
C LEU A 27 21.55 -4.71 -8.84
N THR A 28 22.03 -4.71 -10.09
CA THR A 28 22.73 -3.55 -10.66
C THR A 28 21.75 -2.68 -11.45
N ALA A 29 22.14 -1.43 -11.72
CA ALA A 29 21.36 -0.53 -12.59
C ALA A 29 21.13 -1.15 -13.99
N GLY A 30 22.15 -1.81 -14.56
CA GLY A 30 22.03 -2.48 -15.86
C GLY A 30 21.07 -3.67 -15.84
N THR A 31 21.10 -4.49 -14.79
CA THR A 31 20.15 -5.60 -14.63
C THR A 31 18.71 -5.08 -14.50
N LEU A 32 18.50 -4.00 -13.74
CA LEU A 32 17.18 -3.38 -13.62
C LEU A 32 16.71 -2.80 -14.96
N ALA A 33 17.57 -2.06 -15.66
CA ALA A 33 17.27 -1.47 -16.96
C ALA A 33 16.83 -2.53 -17.96
N SER A 34 17.56 -3.64 -18.05
CA SER A 34 17.20 -4.78 -18.89
C SER A 34 15.84 -5.38 -18.56
N ARG A 35 15.50 -5.52 -17.27
CA ARG A 35 14.17 -6.03 -16.83
C ARG A 35 13.04 -5.04 -17.10
N ALA A 36 13.31 -3.74 -16.99
CA ALA A 36 12.35 -2.68 -17.24
C ALA A 36 12.19 -2.38 -18.75
N GLY A 37 13.08 -2.89 -19.60
CA GLY A 37 13.10 -2.49 -21.02
C GLY A 37 13.49 -1.01 -21.18
N SER A 38 14.39 -0.51 -20.33
CA SER A 38 14.87 0.88 -20.30
C SER A 38 16.37 0.95 -20.56
N GLU A 39 16.88 2.15 -20.83
CA GLU A 39 18.30 2.36 -21.05
C GLU A 39 19.06 2.38 -19.69
N PRO A 40 20.23 1.74 -19.56
CA PRO A 40 21.00 1.77 -18.31
C PRO A 40 21.33 3.19 -17.83
N ALA A 41 21.54 4.12 -18.77
CA ALA A 41 21.80 5.52 -18.47
C ALA A 41 20.63 6.21 -17.76
N GLU A 42 19.39 5.85 -18.08
CA GLU A 42 18.19 6.38 -17.42
C GLU A 42 18.13 5.94 -15.96
N ILE A 43 18.44 4.66 -15.69
CA ILE A 43 18.48 4.13 -14.33
C ILE A 43 19.62 4.75 -13.53
N THR A 44 20.79 4.95 -14.14
CA THR A 44 21.90 5.66 -13.48
C THR A 44 21.56 7.11 -13.17
N ALA A 45 20.92 7.83 -14.10
CA ALA A 45 20.47 9.21 -13.86
C ALA A 45 19.46 9.28 -12.72
N LEU A 46 18.53 8.32 -12.67
CA LEU A 46 17.55 8.20 -11.60
C LEU A 46 18.19 7.97 -10.22
N LEU A 47 19.16 7.06 -10.15
CA LEU A 47 19.94 6.82 -8.91
C LEU A 47 20.76 8.05 -8.49
N ALA A 48 21.14 8.89 -9.45
CA ALA A 48 21.80 10.18 -9.21
C ALA A 48 20.82 11.32 -8.84
N GLY A 49 19.53 11.03 -8.67
CA GLY A 49 18.52 12.02 -8.26
C GLY A 49 17.69 12.60 -9.40
N GLY A 50 17.78 12.06 -10.62
CA GLY A 50 16.90 12.42 -11.72
C GLY A 50 15.42 12.16 -11.39
N THR A 51 14.52 12.96 -11.96
CA THR A 51 13.07 12.75 -11.81
C THR A 51 12.59 11.72 -12.82
N PRO A 52 11.98 10.60 -12.40
CA PRO A 52 11.43 9.63 -13.33
C PRO A 52 10.12 10.15 -13.94
N ASP A 53 9.87 9.82 -15.20
CA ASP A 53 8.55 9.99 -15.79
C ASP A 53 7.60 8.83 -15.43
N ALA A 54 6.32 9.00 -15.76
CA ALA A 54 5.28 8.03 -15.45
C ALA A 54 5.44 6.69 -16.19
N GLY A 55 6.00 6.69 -17.40
CA GLY A 55 6.22 5.47 -18.18
C GLY A 55 7.32 4.62 -17.55
N LEU A 56 8.44 5.26 -17.21
CA LEU A 56 9.55 4.62 -16.51
C LEU A 56 9.12 4.03 -15.17
N LEU A 57 8.33 4.76 -14.37
CA LEU A 57 7.82 4.24 -13.09
C LEU A 57 6.98 2.96 -13.24
N ARG A 58 6.15 2.87 -14.29
CA ARG A 58 5.35 1.66 -14.56
C ARG A 58 6.23 0.47 -14.96
N HIS A 59 7.21 0.70 -15.82
CA HIS A 59 8.15 -0.34 -16.23
C HIS A 59 9.00 -0.84 -15.06
N LEU A 60 9.50 0.09 -14.23
CA LEU A 60 10.22 -0.23 -13.00
C LEU A 60 9.35 -1.04 -12.03
N ALA A 61 8.06 -0.72 -11.90
CA ALA A 61 7.16 -1.44 -11.02
C ALA A 61 7.00 -2.90 -11.43
N ALA A 62 6.76 -3.14 -12.72
CA ALA A 62 6.72 -4.49 -13.26
C ALA A 62 8.06 -5.23 -13.05
N ALA A 63 9.18 -4.58 -13.34
CA ALA A 63 10.52 -5.17 -13.20
C ALA A 63 10.90 -5.50 -11.75
N LEU A 64 10.37 -4.73 -10.78
CA LEU A 64 10.61 -4.92 -9.36
C LEU A 64 9.52 -5.75 -8.67
N GLY A 65 8.42 -6.09 -9.36
CA GLY A 65 7.31 -6.83 -8.76
C GLY A 65 6.50 -6.02 -7.73
N TYR A 66 6.49 -4.69 -7.85
CA TYR A 66 5.66 -3.81 -7.01
C TYR A 66 4.39 -3.41 -7.74
N HIS A 67 3.36 -3.03 -6.98
CA HIS A 67 2.27 -2.27 -7.56
C HIS A 67 2.78 -0.91 -8.04
N ALA A 68 2.43 -0.52 -9.27
CA ALA A 68 2.89 0.74 -9.86
C ALA A 68 2.63 1.94 -8.95
N VAL A 69 1.45 2.01 -8.33
CA VAL A 69 1.08 3.09 -7.41
C VAL A 69 2.07 3.28 -6.25
N ASP A 70 2.67 2.19 -5.74
CA ASP A 70 3.61 2.28 -4.62
C ASP A 70 4.93 2.94 -5.06
N LEU A 71 5.37 2.71 -6.28
CA LEU A 71 6.54 3.38 -6.86
C LEU A 71 6.30 4.85 -7.18
N PHE A 72 5.09 5.22 -7.65
CA PHE A 72 4.74 6.63 -7.77
C PHE A 72 4.77 7.32 -6.39
N VAL A 73 4.25 6.67 -5.36
CA VAL A 73 4.30 7.20 -3.98
C VAL A 73 5.73 7.33 -3.47
N LEU A 74 6.58 6.33 -3.66
CA LEU A 74 8.01 6.39 -3.28
C LEU A 74 8.76 7.47 -4.04
N ALA A 75 8.44 7.66 -5.32
CA ALA A 75 9.06 8.68 -6.14
C ALA A 75 8.59 10.11 -5.82
N GLY A 76 7.57 10.25 -4.94
CA GLY A 76 6.92 11.54 -4.71
C GLY A 76 6.19 12.06 -5.95
N ALA A 77 5.97 11.21 -6.96
CA ALA A 77 5.33 11.57 -8.21
C ALA A 77 3.80 11.62 -8.06
N PRO A 78 3.09 12.45 -8.85
CA PRO A 78 1.63 12.40 -8.94
C PRO A 78 1.19 11.00 -9.41
N VAL A 79 0.25 10.40 -8.69
CA VAL A 79 -0.31 9.09 -9.07
C VAL A 79 -1.33 9.30 -10.20
N PRO A 80 -1.16 8.64 -11.36
CA PRO A 80 -2.13 8.67 -12.45
C PRO A 80 -3.52 8.17 -12.02
N GLU A 81 -4.58 8.75 -12.60
CA GLU A 81 -5.97 8.44 -12.23
C GLU A 81 -6.36 6.97 -12.44
N ASP A 82 -5.75 6.28 -13.41
CA ASP A 82 -5.97 4.85 -13.67
C ASP A 82 -5.38 3.94 -12.58
N LEU A 83 -4.40 4.45 -11.82
CA LEU A 83 -3.79 3.74 -10.69
C LEU A 83 -4.43 4.09 -9.35
N ALA A 84 -5.09 5.24 -9.24
CA ALA A 84 -5.77 5.67 -8.02
C ALA A 84 -7.06 4.87 -7.77
N PRO A 85 -7.51 4.72 -6.51
CA PRO A 85 -8.83 4.17 -6.22
C PRO A 85 -9.94 4.88 -7.00
N LEU A 86 -10.93 4.11 -7.44
CA LEU A 86 -12.01 4.59 -8.28
C LEU A 86 -12.87 5.62 -7.54
N ASP A 87 -13.26 5.30 -6.31
CA ASP A 87 -14.21 6.07 -5.52
C ASP A 87 -13.73 6.17 -4.07
N ALA A 88 -13.49 7.41 -3.62
CA ALA A 88 -13.02 7.67 -2.26
C ALA A 88 -14.09 7.34 -1.20
N GLU A 89 -15.38 7.37 -1.55
CA GLU A 89 -16.48 7.07 -0.62
C GLU A 89 -16.63 5.56 -0.36
N ALA A 90 -16.01 4.73 -1.20
CA ALA A 90 -16.03 3.27 -1.04
C ALA A 90 -15.26 2.79 0.21
N HIS A 91 -14.48 3.66 0.87
CA HIS A 91 -13.70 3.31 2.06
C HIS A 91 -14.55 2.67 3.19
N ASN A 92 -15.82 3.06 3.33
CA ASN A 92 -16.70 2.51 4.36
C ASN A 92 -17.13 1.08 4.03
N GLY A 93 -17.45 0.80 2.77
CA GLY A 93 -17.77 -0.53 2.28
C GLY A 93 -16.56 -1.46 2.39
N VAL A 94 -15.38 -0.98 1.97
CA VAL A 94 -14.10 -1.69 2.11
C VAL A 94 -13.84 -2.08 3.57
N ARG A 95 -14.01 -1.16 4.52
CA ARG A 95 -13.83 -1.45 5.95
C ARG A 95 -14.74 -2.58 6.44
N GLN A 96 -16.04 -2.53 6.09
CA GLN A 96 -17.00 -3.55 6.53
C GLN A 96 -16.66 -4.92 5.93
N MET A 97 -16.38 -4.96 4.63
CA MET A 97 -16.00 -6.17 3.92
C MET A 97 -14.75 -6.83 4.53
N ILE A 98 -13.70 -6.07 4.82
CA ILE A 98 -12.47 -6.59 5.44
C ILE A 98 -12.76 -7.26 6.78
N TYR A 99 -13.63 -6.67 7.60
CA TYR A 99 -13.96 -7.22 8.90
C TYR A 99 -14.61 -8.61 8.77
N ASP A 100 -15.63 -8.73 7.92
CA ASP A 100 -16.33 -10.01 7.72
C ASP A 100 -15.38 -11.06 7.10
N VAL A 101 -14.55 -10.67 6.14
CA VAL A 101 -13.56 -11.55 5.48
C VAL A 101 -12.49 -12.04 6.43
N ALA A 102 -11.87 -11.14 7.19
CA ALA A 102 -10.74 -11.47 8.06
C ALA A 102 -11.16 -12.30 9.28
N MET A 103 -12.38 -12.08 9.79
CA MET A 103 -12.82 -12.66 11.06
C MET A 103 -13.80 -13.81 10.94
N ARG A 104 -14.59 -13.88 9.86
CA ARG A 104 -15.78 -14.76 9.82
C ARG A 104 -15.79 -15.74 8.66
N LEU A 105 -15.21 -15.38 7.52
CA LEU A 105 -15.31 -16.21 6.31
C LEU A 105 -14.28 -17.36 6.27
N PRO A 106 -14.73 -18.60 6.02
CA PRO A 106 -13.89 -19.71 5.60
C PRO A 106 -13.09 -19.42 4.33
N ALA A 107 -12.01 -20.16 4.09
CA ALA A 107 -11.11 -19.94 2.97
C ALA A 107 -11.78 -20.00 1.59
N ASP A 108 -12.76 -20.90 1.41
CA ASP A 108 -13.45 -21.04 0.14
C ASP A 108 -14.37 -19.83 -0.14
N ASP A 109 -15.08 -19.35 0.88
CA ASP A 109 -15.93 -18.15 0.77
C ASP A 109 -15.10 -16.89 0.54
N ARG A 110 -13.91 -16.78 1.16
CA ARG A 110 -12.97 -15.68 0.87
C ARG A 110 -12.53 -15.69 -0.59
N ARG A 111 -12.26 -16.87 -1.15
CA ARG A 111 -11.90 -17.04 -2.56
C ARG A 111 -13.07 -16.69 -3.47
N GLU A 112 -14.28 -17.15 -3.14
CA GLU A 112 -15.49 -16.81 -3.90
C GLU A 112 -15.73 -15.30 -3.91
N LEU A 113 -15.61 -14.64 -2.76
CA LEU A 113 -15.78 -13.19 -2.65
C LEU A 113 -14.71 -12.43 -3.46
N LEU A 114 -13.47 -12.91 -3.48
CA LEU A 114 -12.40 -12.34 -4.31
C LEU A 114 -12.70 -12.50 -5.81
N LEU A 115 -13.22 -13.65 -6.23
CA LEU A 115 -13.64 -13.86 -7.62
C LEU A 115 -14.83 -12.96 -7.97
N ALA A 116 -15.80 -12.80 -7.06
CA ALA A 116 -16.90 -11.86 -7.22
C ALA A 116 -16.37 -10.42 -7.38
N ALA A 117 -15.46 -9.99 -6.50
CA ALA A 117 -14.81 -8.69 -6.58
C ALA A 117 -14.14 -8.48 -7.94
N ARG A 118 -13.40 -9.48 -8.47
CA ARG A 118 -12.73 -9.46 -9.80
C ARG A 118 -13.71 -9.48 -10.98
N SER A 119 -14.89 -10.07 -10.83
CA SER A 119 -15.90 -10.15 -11.89
C SER A 119 -16.72 -8.87 -12.08
N LEU A 120 -16.77 -8.00 -11.06
CA LEU A 120 -17.56 -6.77 -11.14
C LEU A 120 -17.03 -5.84 -12.25
N PRO A 121 -17.93 -5.32 -13.11
CA PRO A 121 -17.54 -4.42 -14.20
C PRO A 121 -16.97 -3.12 -13.64
N GLN A 122 -15.95 -2.57 -14.30
CA GLN A 122 -15.42 -1.27 -13.94
C GLN A 122 -16.45 -0.18 -14.26
N THR A 123 -16.82 0.65 -13.29
CA THR A 123 -17.66 1.82 -13.55
C THR A 123 -16.81 3.02 -13.93
N GLU A 124 -17.40 3.98 -14.64
CA GLU A 124 -16.75 5.24 -14.97
C GLU A 124 -16.41 6.03 -13.69
N ARG A 125 -15.25 6.68 -13.70
CA ARG A 125 -14.83 7.58 -12.62
C ARG A 125 -15.65 8.86 -12.68
N THR A 126 -16.32 9.19 -11.58
CA THR A 126 -17.13 10.42 -11.46
C THR A 126 -16.39 11.57 -10.78
N ALA A 127 -15.31 11.27 -10.03
CA ALA A 127 -14.51 12.24 -9.32
C ALA A 127 -13.03 11.83 -9.23
N PRO A 128 -12.09 12.78 -9.19
CA PRO A 128 -10.69 12.49 -8.93
C PRO A 128 -10.51 11.91 -7.52
N PHE A 129 -9.52 11.05 -7.35
CA PHE A 129 -9.14 10.55 -6.03
C PHE A 129 -8.14 11.51 -5.38
N ASP A 130 -8.61 12.38 -4.50
CA ASP A 130 -7.79 13.34 -3.77
C ASP A 130 -8.06 13.29 -2.26
N PRO A 131 -7.49 12.32 -1.53
CA PRO A 131 -7.73 12.22 -0.09
C PRO A 131 -6.94 13.30 0.67
N PRO A 132 -7.60 14.19 1.44
CA PRO A 132 -7.02 15.41 2.00
C PRO A 132 -6.07 15.20 3.20
N TRP A 133 -5.46 14.02 3.34
CA TRP A 133 -4.87 13.60 4.62
C TRP A 133 -3.39 13.96 4.81
N LEU A 134 -2.54 13.72 3.82
CA LEU A 134 -1.09 13.94 3.96
C LEU A 134 -0.54 14.67 2.72
N PRO A 135 0.27 15.74 2.91
CA PRO A 135 1.03 16.34 1.83
C PRO A 135 1.89 15.31 1.11
N ALA A 136 1.91 15.38 -0.22
CA ALA A 136 2.71 14.49 -1.06
C ALA A 136 4.22 14.72 -0.94
N SER A 137 4.62 15.92 -0.49
CA SER A 137 6.00 16.43 -0.55
C SER A 137 6.90 16.00 0.60
N MET A 138 6.40 15.35 1.66
CA MET A 138 7.20 15.10 2.86
C MET A 138 8.31 14.03 2.70
N GLY A 139 8.34 13.30 1.57
CA GLY A 139 9.51 12.55 1.11
C GLY A 139 10.16 11.59 2.11
N ASN A 140 9.39 11.04 3.05
CA ASN A 140 9.91 10.21 4.14
C ASN A 140 9.21 8.85 4.25
N PRO A 141 9.83 7.85 4.92
CA PRO A 141 9.31 6.49 4.96
C PRO A 141 7.90 6.38 5.57
N GLY A 142 7.63 7.11 6.65
CA GLY A 142 6.30 7.11 7.28
C GLY A 142 5.23 7.64 6.32
N ASN A 143 5.52 8.75 5.63
CA ASN A 143 4.63 9.34 4.64
C ASN A 143 4.36 8.38 3.48
N TRP A 144 5.40 7.76 2.92
CA TRP A 144 5.27 6.80 1.82
C TRP A 144 4.34 5.66 2.20
N ILE A 145 4.60 5.00 3.34
CA ILE A 145 3.83 3.84 3.82
C ILE A 145 2.35 4.20 4.00
N ILE A 146 2.07 5.30 4.70
CA ILE A 146 0.68 5.70 4.94
C ILE A 146 -0.01 6.06 3.62
N ARG A 147 0.66 6.74 2.70
CA ARG A 147 0.10 7.04 1.36
C ARG A 147 -0.15 5.77 0.54
N MET A 148 0.75 4.81 0.52
CA MET A 148 0.52 3.53 -0.17
C MET A 148 -0.73 2.82 0.34
N LEU A 149 -0.93 2.76 1.67
CA LEU A 149 -2.13 2.19 2.29
C LEU A 149 -3.40 2.98 1.94
N ARG A 150 -3.29 4.31 1.78
CA ARG A 150 -4.40 5.14 1.28
C ARG A 150 -4.80 4.78 -0.15
N TYR A 151 -3.83 4.46 -1.01
CA TYR A 151 -4.11 3.97 -2.37
C TYR A 151 -4.69 2.55 -2.40
N ARG A 152 -4.85 1.89 -1.24
CA ARG A 152 -5.71 0.71 -1.06
C ARG A 152 -7.17 1.07 -0.71
N ASN A 153 -7.55 2.33 -0.86
CA ASN A 153 -8.87 2.88 -0.52
C ASN A 153 -9.23 2.80 0.99
N LEU A 154 -8.23 2.83 1.86
CA LEU A 154 -8.44 2.81 3.31
C LEU A 154 -8.65 4.23 3.87
N GLY A 155 -9.82 4.51 4.43
CA GLY A 155 -10.07 5.66 5.32
C GLY A 155 -9.14 5.64 6.55
N PRO A 156 -8.96 6.72 7.33
CA PRO A 156 -8.12 6.65 8.55
C PRO A 156 -8.62 5.59 9.55
N THR A 157 -9.93 5.49 9.73
CA THR A 157 -10.58 4.43 10.52
C THR A 157 -10.50 3.06 9.84
N GLY A 158 -10.50 3.01 8.51
CA GLY A 158 -10.32 1.76 7.76
C GLY A 158 -8.92 1.20 7.96
N LEU A 159 -7.90 2.06 7.87
CA LEU A 159 -6.50 1.73 8.14
C LEU A 159 -6.32 1.20 9.55
N MET A 160 -6.86 1.88 10.55
CA MET A 160 -6.82 1.43 11.94
C MET A 160 -7.36 -0.01 12.09
N HIS A 161 -8.56 -0.28 11.58
CA HIS A 161 -9.14 -1.62 11.68
C HIS A 161 -8.36 -2.65 10.88
N PHE A 162 -7.94 -2.32 9.67
CA PHE A 162 -7.15 -3.22 8.83
C PHE A 162 -5.85 -3.64 9.53
N MET A 163 -5.12 -2.69 10.12
CA MET A 163 -3.91 -2.98 10.87
C MET A 163 -4.18 -3.80 12.13
N ALA A 164 -5.25 -3.47 12.88
CA ALA A 164 -5.62 -4.22 14.08
C ALA A 164 -6.08 -5.66 13.79
N LEU A 165 -6.63 -5.92 12.60
CA LEU A 165 -7.06 -7.24 12.15
C LEU A 165 -5.89 -8.09 11.66
N LEU A 166 -4.96 -7.50 10.92
CA LEU A 166 -3.86 -8.24 10.28
C LEU A 166 -2.61 -8.36 11.13
N THR A 167 -2.42 -7.44 12.09
CA THR A 167 -1.13 -7.26 12.76
C THR A 167 -1.32 -7.12 14.27
N PRO A 168 -0.29 -7.44 15.06
CA PRO A 168 -0.26 -7.09 16.48
C PRO A 168 -0.27 -5.58 16.77
N THR A 169 -0.03 -4.73 15.76
CA THR A 169 -0.04 -3.26 15.91
C THR A 169 -1.46 -2.73 15.85
N CYS A 170 -2.01 -2.42 17.02
CA CYS A 170 -3.28 -1.71 17.18
C CYS A 170 -2.99 -0.27 17.65
N LEU A 171 -3.07 0.70 16.74
CA LEU A 171 -2.87 2.12 17.02
C LEU A 171 -4.12 2.90 16.66
N SER A 172 -4.31 4.10 17.24
CA SER A 172 -5.43 4.95 16.83
C SER A 172 -5.20 5.51 15.42
N ALA A 173 -6.29 5.92 14.75
CA ALA A 173 -6.22 6.59 13.45
C ALA A 173 -5.29 7.83 13.47
N SER A 174 -5.26 8.58 14.57
CA SER A 174 -4.38 9.74 14.71
C SER A 174 -2.90 9.36 14.83
N THR A 175 -2.56 8.21 15.43
CA THR A 175 -1.17 7.74 15.47
C THR A 175 -0.65 7.41 14.07
N TYR A 176 -1.46 6.82 13.19
CA TYR A 176 -1.05 6.59 11.79
C TYR A 176 -0.77 7.90 11.05
N PHE A 177 -1.60 8.93 11.25
CA PHE A 177 -1.32 10.27 10.73
C PHE A 177 0.02 10.79 11.27
N MET A 178 0.25 10.66 12.57
CA MET A 178 1.47 11.13 13.23
C MET A 178 2.73 10.40 12.74
N ILE A 179 2.62 9.13 12.35
CA ILE A 179 3.70 8.40 11.65
C ILE A 179 3.94 9.01 10.27
N GLY A 180 2.87 9.29 9.51
CA GLY A 180 2.96 9.90 8.19
C GLY A 180 3.56 11.31 8.15
N VAL A 181 3.49 12.04 9.27
CA VAL A 181 4.13 13.36 9.47
C VAL A 181 5.40 13.30 10.34
N GLU A 182 5.96 12.12 10.56
CA GLU A 182 7.18 11.85 11.35
C GLU A 182 7.19 12.35 12.81
N ARG A 183 6.01 12.61 13.38
CA ARG A 183 5.88 12.93 14.81
C ARG A 183 5.86 11.69 15.69
N VAL A 184 5.72 10.51 15.08
CA VAL A 184 5.85 9.21 15.72
C VAL A 184 6.82 8.38 14.89
N ALA A 185 7.88 7.90 15.54
CA ALA A 185 8.93 7.13 14.87
C ALA A 185 8.40 5.82 14.26
N LEU A 186 8.93 5.47 13.10
CA LEU A 186 8.71 4.18 12.47
C LEU A 186 9.69 3.16 13.06
N SER A 187 9.22 2.28 13.95
CA SER A 187 10.05 1.23 14.56
C SER A 187 10.19 0.01 13.64
N SER A 188 11.21 -0.83 13.90
CA SER A 188 11.42 -2.13 13.24
C SER A 188 10.13 -2.97 13.16
N ARG A 189 9.45 -3.16 14.30
CA ARG A 189 8.16 -3.87 14.37
C ARG A 189 7.08 -3.25 13.49
N ARG A 190 6.97 -1.91 13.49
CA ARG A 190 5.98 -1.22 12.65
C ARG A 190 6.28 -1.40 11.17
N VAL A 191 7.55 -1.40 10.77
CA VAL A 191 7.93 -1.71 9.38
C VAL A 191 7.46 -3.10 9.00
N ALA A 192 7.70 -4.12 9.82
CA ALA A 192 7.24 -5.49 9.54
C ALA A 192 5.71 -5.56 9.41
N ASP A 193 4.96 -4.92 10.31
CA ASP A 193 3.50 -4.90 10.28
C ASP A 193 2.96 -4.14 9.05
N PHE A 194 3.60 -3.03 8.65
CA PHE A 194 3.22 -2.30 7.44
C PHE A 194 3.59 -3.04 6.15
N ALA A 195 4.73 -3.73 6.13
CA ALA A 195 5.13 -4.56 4.99
C ALA A 195 4.10 -5.67 4.76
N LEU A 196 3.68 -6.34 5.84
CA LEU A 196 2.59 -7.32 5.83
C LEU A 196 1.32 -6.71 5.23
N ALA A 197 0.89 -5.54 5.70
CA ALA A 197 -0.31 -4.85 5.24
C ALA A 197 -0.26 -4.39 3.77
N LEU A 198 0.93 -4.01 3.27
CA LEU A 198 1.15 -3.52 1.91
C LEU A 198 1.39 -4.62 0.88
N ASP A 199 1.60 -5.85 1.34
CA ASP A 199 2.09 -6.97 0.54
C ASP A 199 3.47 -6.70 -0.09
N ILE A 200 4.38 -6.17 0.74
CA ILE A 200 5.79 -5.95 0.41
C ILE A 200 6.62 -6.83 1.35
N ASP A 201 7.75 -7.35 0.87
CA ASP A 201 8.68 -8.07 1.75
C ASP A 201 9.20 -7.13 2.86
N ALA A 202 9.22 -7.63 4.10
CA ALA A 202 9.57 -6.79 5.25
C ALA A 202 11.02 -6.29 5.21
N LEU A 203 11.96 -7.11 4.72
CA LEU A 203 13.36 -6.71 4.59
C LEU A 203 13.51 -5.67 3.47
N GLU A 204 12.72 -5.77 2.41
CA GLU A 204 12.68 -4.76 1.35
C GLU A 204 12.13 -3.42 1.82
N LEU A 205 11.00 -3.42 2.53
CA LEU A 205 10.44 -2.18 3.06
C LEU A 205 11.38 -1.55 4.10
N ALA A 206 12.03 -2.38 4.91
CA ALA A 206 13.05 -1.94 5.87
C ALA A 206 14.27 -1.34 5.16
N ALA A 207 14.77 -1.98 4.10
CA ALA A 207 15.84 -1.45 3.27
C ALA A 207 15.47 -0.10 2.65
N ILE A 208 14.26 0.03 2.10
CA ILE A 208 13.75 1.30 1.54
C ILE A 208 13.71 2.39 2.63
N ALA A 209 13.22 2.04 3.82
CA ALA A 209 13.07 2.94 4.95
C ALA A 209 14.37 3.23 5.73
N ASP A 210 15.48 2.57 5.41
CA ASP A 210 16.75 2.60 6.17
C ASP A 210 16.63 2.13 7.62
N ILE A 211 15.78 1.12 7.85
CA ILE A 211 15.53 0.57 9.18
C ILE A 211 16.08 -0.84 9.23
N VAL A 212 16.77 -1.17 10.33
CA VAL A 212 17.20 -2.54 10.61
C VAL A 212 16.05 -3.25 11.31
N LEU A 213 15.65 -4.41 10.78
CA LEU A 213 14.68 -5.26 11.47
C LEU A 213 15.39 -6.05 12.57
N ASP A 214 14.77 -6.11 13.76
CA ASP A 214 15.28 -6.90 14.88
C ASP A 214 15.14 -8.41 14.57
N GLU A 215 14.05 -8.78 13.91
CA GLU A 215 13.71 -10.15 13.54
C GLU A 215 13.05 -10.18 12.16
N SER A 216 13.27 -11.25 11.41
CA SER A 216 12.54 -11.49 10.17
C SER A 216 11.13 -11.98 10.52
N PRO A 217 10.06 -11.31 10.02
CA PRO A 217 8.70 -11.73 10.34
C PRO A 217 8.40 -13.08 9.69
N PRO A 218 7.56 -13.92 10.32
CA PRO A 218 7.13 -15.17 9.73
C PRO A 218 6.28 -14.93 8.47
N PRO A 219 6.16 -15.91 7.57
CA PRO A 219 5.26 -15.84 6.43
C PRO A 219 3.81 -15.54 6.87
N PRO A 220 3.06 -14.75 6.09
CA PRO A 220 1.67 -14.43 6.40
C PRO A 220 0.78 -15.69 6.37
N PRO A 221 -0.16 -15.84 7.32
CA PRO A 221 -1.23 -16.82 7.21
C PRO A 221 -2.09 -16.57 5.97
N GLN A 222 -2.66 -17.62 5.36
CA GLN A 222 -3.45 -17.51 4.12
C GLN A 222 -4.59 -16.49 4.21
N ARG A 223 -5.29 -16.42 5.34
CA ARG A 223 -6.34 -15.41 5.57
C ARG A 223 -5.87 -13.97 5.36
N VAL A 224 -4.62 -13.67 5.71
CA VAL A 224 -4.01 -12.34 5.54
C VAL A 224 -3.72 -12.10 4.07
N VAL A 225 -3.22 -13.11 3.36
CA VAL A 225 -3.02 -13.07 1.90
C VAL A 225 -4.35 -12.77 1.20
N ASP A 226 -5.39 -13.55 1.47
CA ASP A 226 -6.73 -13.39 0.86
C ASP A 226 -7.32 -11.99 1.14
N THR A 227 -7.18 -11.51 2.38
CA THR A 227 -7.72 -10.19 2.78
C THR A 227 -7.00 -9.05 2.06
N ARG A 228 -5.68 -9.15 1.84
CA ARG A 228 -4.89 -8.15 1.12
C ARG A 228 -5.20 -8.16 -0.37
N GLU A 229 -5.34 -9.32 -0.98
CA GLU A 229 -5.77 -9.44 -2.37
C GLU A 229 -7.16 -8.82 -2.57
N LEU A 230 -8.10 -9.12 -1.68
CA LEU A 230 -9.43 -8.54 -1.75
C LEU A 230 -9.42 -7.02 -1.56
N LEU A 231 -8.63 -6.51 -0.61
CA LEU A 231 -8.43 -5.07 -0.43
C LEU A 231 -7.88 -4.42 -1.71
N TRP A 232 -6.91 -5.07 -2.35
CA TRP A 232 -6.34 -4.59 -3.61
C TRP A 232 -7.40 -4.52 -4.72
N GLU A 233 -8.22 -5.55 -4.87
CA GLU A 233 -9.31 -5.58 -5.85
C GLU A 233 -10.44 -4.60 -5.51
N ALA A 234 -10.70 -4.31 -4.22
CA ALA A 234 -11.74 -3.38 -3.85
C ALA A 234 -11.43 -1.92 -4.24
N ARG A 235 -10.17 -1.57 -4.46
CA ARG A 235 -9.77 -0.19 -4.84
C ARG A 235 -10.39 0.27 -6.16
N ARG A 236 -10.66 -0.67 -7.08
CA ARG A 236 -11.23 -0.38 -8.40
C ARG A 236 -12.76 -0.33 -8.40
N LEU A 237 -13.41 -0.57 -7.26
CA LEU A 237 -14.86 -0.62 -7.13
C LEU A 237 -15.43 0.73 -6.67
N SER A 238 -16.66 1.04 -7.10
CA SER A 238 -17.42 2.20 -6.60
C SER A 238 -17.97 1.97 -5.19
N ALA A 239 -18.48 3.02 -4.55
CA ALA A 239 -19.12 2.89 -3.23
C ALA A 239 -20.35 1.97 -3.25
N GLY A 240 -21.10 1.96 -4.35
CA GLY A 240 -22.23 1.03 -4.54
C GLY A 240 -21.77 -0.42 -4.64
N GLN A 241 -20.73 -0.68 -5.44
CA GLN A 241 -20.19 -2.03 -5.64
C GLN A 241 -19.53 -2.59 -4.37
N THR A 242 -18.75 -1.78 -3.65
CA THR A 242 -18.16 -2.20 -2.38
C THR A 242 -19.20 -2.48 -1.31
N ARG A 243 -20.32 -1.73 -1.29
CA ARG A 243 -21.46 -2.03 -0.41
C ARG A 243 -22.10 -3.37 -0.74
N GLN A 244 -22.39 -3.64 -2.01
CA GLN A 244 -22.93 -4.93 -2.46
C GLN A 244 -22.01 -6.09 -2.07
N LEU A 245 -20.70 -5.92 -2.24
CA LEU A 245 -19.72 -6.95 -1.90
C LEU A 245 -19.64 -7.17 -0.37
N ALA A 246 -19.74 -6.10 0.44
CA ALA A 246 -19.81 -6.20 1.89
C ALA A 246 -21.10 -6.91 2.36
N GLU A 247 -22.24 -6.66 1.71
CA GLU A 247 -23.50 -7.37 1.98
C GLU A 247 -23.39 -8.85 1.63
N THR A 248 -22.74 -9.18 0.51
CA THR A 248 -22.46 -10.58 0.11
C THR A 248 -21.58 -11.28 1.14
N ALA A 249 -20.48 -10.64 1.57
CA ALA A 249 -19.59 -11.17 2.59
C ALA A 249 -20.34 -11.43 3.91
N ARG A 250 -21.24 -10.53 4.30
CA ARG A 250 -22.05 -10.68 5.50
C ARG A 250 -23.01 -11.88 5.40
N ALA A 251 -23.69 -12.05 4.26
CA ALA A 251 -24.59 -13.17 4.04
C ALA A 251 -23.84 -14.51 4.12
N MET A 252 -22.70 -14.63 3.41
CA MET A 252 -21.82 -15.80 3.52
C MET A 252 -21.43 -16.08 4.98
N ALA A 253 -21.08 -15.03 5.73
CA ALA A 253 -20.68 -15.14 7.13
C ALA A 253 -21.82 -15.46 8.11
N GLU A 254 -23.08 -15.34 7.70
CA GLU A 254 -24.26 -15.74 8.48
C GLU A 254 -24.62 -17.22 8.24
N ASP A 255 -24.28 -17.76 7.07
CA ASP A 255 -24.48 -19.18 6.71
C ASP A 255 -23.42 -20.10 7.36
N VAL A 256 -22.34 -19.54 7.90
CA VAL A 256 -21.30 -20.30 8.61
C VAL A 256 -21.82 -20.73 9.99
N PRO A 257 -21.87 -22.05 10.30
CA PRO A 257 -22.31 -22.52 11.60
C PRO A 257 -21.42 -21.98 12.74
N PRO A 258 -21.99 -21.60 13.90
CA PRO A 258 -21.19 -21.15 15.03
C PRO A 258 -20.22 -22.24 15.47
N GLY A 259 -18.92 -21.95 15.39
CA GLY A 259 -17.84 -22.86 15.80
C GLY A 259 -17.05 -23.54 14.68
N ALA A 260 -17.34 -23.26 13.40
CA ALA A 260 -16.49 -23.70 12.31
C ALA A 260 -15.08 -23.07 12.44
N PRO A 261 -13.98 -23.83 12.25
CA PRO A 261 -12.65 -23.27 12.36
C PRO A 261 -12.41 -22.23 11.27
N ALA A 262 -11.97 -21.04 11.68
CA ALA A 262 -11.48 -20.01 10.76
C ALA A 262 -10.11 -20.46 10.22
N GLY A 263 -10.13 -21.23 9.12
CA GLY A 263 -8.93 -21.66 8.39
C GLY A 263 -8.20 -20.51 7.70
#